data_AF-A0A4P7W7S7-F1
#
_entry.id   AF-A0A4P7W7S7-F1
#
_cell.length_a   1.000
_cell.length_b   1.000
_cell.length_c   1.000
_cell.angle_alpha   90.00
_cell.angle_beta   90.00
_cell.angle_gamma   90.00
#
_symmetry.space_group_name_H-M   'P 1'
#
loop_
_entity.id
_entity.type
_entity.pdbx_description
1 polymer ?
#
loop_
_entity_poly.entity_id
_entity_poly.type
_entity_poly.pdbx_seq_one_letter_code
_entity_poly.pdbx_strand_id
1 'polypeptide(L)'
;MKFFSKKKPVFQLTRKQLIWMPVLNAYDREWPLLVCQRQSASAFETEEDYQQSVLAVLEQQAEAIKEVKKQNYPKASLFGKFPKTIGKIAWSHQKPEIEEVKTVKVLVSPSDKTPLGIAFYNAHPVSDKVLEQDAPLRQKYPTLSRLMSAYYDEDFFNDDSEDSSNPLSVMAEFCFEEKAETVQSLLNDITHYLKTNPTSKEAESFLTALGNEFAYQGSQISALEWLEYLRVRLEDWVFHGDEPISLENNK
;
A
#
# COMPACT_ATOMS: atom_id res chain seq x y z
N MET A 1 -11.76 -25.39 -38.51
CA MET A 1 -11.22 -24.56 -37.43
C MET A 1 -11.74 -23.14 -37.55
N LYS A 2 -12.83 -22.82 -36.85
CA LYS A 2 -13.30 -21.45 -36.57
C LYS A 2 -14.12 -21.50 -35.28
N PHE A 3 -13.84 -20.60 -34.35
CA PHE A 3 -14.78 -19.72 -33.63
C PHE A 3 -13.98 -19.00 -32.53
N PHE A 4 -13.18 -17.99 -32.92
CA PHE A 4 -12.84 -16.95 -31.95
C PHE A 4 -14.08 -16.06 -31.84
N SER A 5 -14.78 -16.23 -30.73
CA SER A 5 -15.87 -15.37 -30.29
C SER A 5 -15.36 -13.93 -30.13
N LYS A 6 -16.09 -12.99 -30.74
CA LYS A 6 -15.90 -11.54 -30.57
C LYS A 6 -16.35 -11.08 -29.18
N LYS A 7 -15.65 -11.49 -28.13
CA LYS A 7 -15.69 -10.74 -26.87
C LYS A 7 -14.44 -9.87 -26.83
N LYS A 8 -14.64 -8.55 -26.80
CA LYS A 8 -13.55 -7.61 -26.51
C LYS A 8 -12.97 -8.01 -25.14
N PRO A 9 -11.64 -8.13 -24.97
CA PRO A 9 -11.07 -8.24 -23.64
C PRO A 9 -11.48 -6.98 -22.85
N VAL A 10 -12.05 -7.18 -21.67
CA VAL A 10 -12.68 -6.12 -20.85
C VAL A 10 -11.64 -5.26 -20.12
N PHE A 11 -10.36 -5.60 -20.17
CA PHE A 11 -9.32 -4.87 -19.43
C PHE A 11 -8.11 -4.56 -20.31
N GLN A 12 -7.80 -3.27 -20.48
CA GLN A 12 -6.47 -2.84 -20.93
C GLN A 12 -5.51 -3.05 -19.76
N LEU A 13 -4.66 -4.07 -19.86
CA LEU A 13 -3.64 -4.33 -18.84
C LEU A 13 -2.59 -3.22 -18.86
N THR A 14 -2.22 -2.70 -17.69
CA THR A 14 -1.11 -1.76 -17.55
C THR A 14 0.23 -2.47 -17.85
N ARG A 15 1.27 -1.70 -18.16
CA ARG A 15 2.60 -2.24 -18.50
C ARG A 15 3.20 -3.12 -17.38
N LYS A 16 2.81 -2.87 -16.11
CA LYS A 16 3.16 -3.70 -14.95
C LYS A 16 2.42 -5.05 -14.94
N GLN A 17 1.16 -5.09 -15.35
CA GLN A 17 0.36 -6.32 -15.48
C GLN A 17 0.84 -7.22 -16.63
N LEU A 18 1.48 -6.64 -17.66
CA LEU A 18 2.09 -7.41 -18.77
C LEU A 18 3.29 -8.28 -18.34
N ILE A 19 4.05 -7.87 -17.31
CA ILE A 19 5.20 -8.64 -16.78
C ILE A 19 4.73 -10.00 -16.22
N TRP A 20 3.50 -10.05 -15.72
CA TRP A 20 2.89 -11.23 -15.13
C TRP A 20 2.21 -12.15 -16.14
N MET A 21 2.14 -11.78 -17.43
CA MET A 21 1.48 -12.58 -18.46
C MET A 21 1.96 -14.04 -18.55
N PRO A 22 3.25 -14.39 -18.38
CA PRO A 22 3.66 -15.80 -18.37
C PRO A 22 3.12 -16.58 -17.18
N VAL A 23 3.00 -15.94 -16.01
CA VAL A 23 2.39 -16.53 -14.81
C VAL A 23 0.88 -16.65 -15.01
N LEU A 24 0.23 -15.61 -15.54
CA LEU A 24 -1.21 -15.61 -15.82
C LEU A 24 -1.59 -16.61 -16.94
N ASN A 25 -0.77 -16.75 -17.99
CA ASN A 25 -1.01 -17.68 -19.12
C ASN A 25 -0.83 -19.16 -18.74
N ALA A 26 -0.11 -19.46 -17.65
CA ALA A 26 -0.05 -20.82 -17.12
C ALA A 26 -1.40 -21.25 -16.48
N TYR A 27 -2.29 -20.29 -16.23
CA TYR A 27 -3.61 -20.50 -15.66
C TYR A 27 -4.67 -20.10 -16.69
N ASP A 28 -5.28 -21.10 -17.31
CA ASP A 28 -6.26 -21.03 -18.41
C ASP A 28 -7.62 -20.42 -17.97
N ARG A 29 -7.60 -19.27 -17.27
CA ARG A 29 -8.79 -18.57 -16.74
C ARG A 29 -8.60 -17.05 -16.74
N GLU A 30 -9.69 -16.35 -17.08
CA GLU A 30 -9.83 -14.91 -16.87
C GLU A 30 -9.92 -14.66 -15.35
N TRP A 31 -8.96 -13.92 -14.77
CA TRP A 31 -9.02 -13.46 -13.38
C TRP A 31 -9.68 -12.09 -13.36
N PRO A 32 -10.96 -11.96 -12.95
CA PRO A 32 -11.69 -10.71 -13.09
C PRO A 32 -11.22 -9.60 -12.13
N LEU A 33 -10.42 -9.92 -11.11
CA LEU A 33 -10.04 -9.00 -10.02
C LEU A 33 -8.57 -9.18 -9.60
N LEU A 34 -7.65 -9.02 -10.55
CA LEU A 34 -6.22 -9.12 -10.32
C LEU A 34 -5.63 -7.80 -9.79
N VAL A 35 -4.98 -7.86 -8.63
CA VAL A 35 -4.16 -6.78 -8.09
C VAL A 35 -2.70 -7.19 -8.22
N CYS A 36 -1.90 -6.36 -8.91
CA CYS A 36 -0.48 -6.62 -9.11
C CYS A 36 0.36 -5.69 -8.24
N GLN A 37 1.14 -6.27 -7.34
CA GLN A 37 2.19 -5.63 -6.55
C GLN A 37 3.56 -5.95 -7.18
N ARG A 38 4.65 -5.37 -6.65
CA ARG A 38 5.97 -5.55 -7.26
C ARG A 38 6.45 -6.99 -7.09
N GLN A 39 6.23 -7.54 -5.90
CA GLN A 39 6.71 -8.89 -5.54
C GLN A 39 5.63 -9.96 -5.62
N SER A 40 4.37 -9.58 -5.80
CA SER A 40 3.26 -10.52 -5.86
C SER A 40 2.13 -10.04 -6.75
N ALA A 41 1.28 -10.96 -7.19
CA ALA A 41 -0.02 -10.63 -7.75
C ALA A 41 -1.07 -11.46 -7.03
N SER A 42 -2.13 -10.82 -6.55
CA SER A 42 -3.20 -11.48 -5.81
C SER A 42 -4.54 -11.28 -6.49
N ALA A 43 -5.40 -12.27 -6.35
CA ALA A 43 -6.73 -12.22 -6.95
C ALA A 43 -7.70 -13.14 -6.22
N PHE A 44 -8.96 -12.71 -6.17
CA PHE A 44 -10.05 -13.50 -5.64
C PHE A 44 -10.36 -14.69 -6.54
N GLU A 45 -10.91 -15.76 -5.96
CA GLU A 45 -11.34 -16.93 -6.74
C GLU A 45 -12.51 -16.58 -7.67
N THR A 46 -13.45 -15.77 -7.17
CA THR A 46 -14.64 -15.32 -7.90
C THR A 46 -15.01 -13.88 -7.52
N GLU A 47 -15.87 -13.25 -8.34
CA GLU A 47 -16.48 -11.95 -8.01
C GLU A 47 -17.38 -12.04 -6.76
N GLU A 48 -18.05 -13.18 -6.55
CA GLU A 48 -18.88 -13.41 -5.36
C GLU A 48 -18.01 -13.47 -4.09
N ASP A 49 -16.87 -14.16 -4.13
CA ASP A 49 -15.92 -14.19 -3.02
C ASP A 49 -15.38 -12.79 -2.68
N TYR A 50 -15.13 -11.96 -3.69
CA TYR A 50 -14.76 -10.56 -3.49
C TYR A 50 -15.85 -9.78 -2.75
N GLN A 51 -17.08 -9.78 -3.28
CA GLN A 51 -18.18 -8.99 -2.71
C GLN A 51 -18.52 -9.44 -1.28
N GLN A 52 -18.63 -10.74 -1.05
CA GLN A 52 -18.92 -11.29 0.28
C GLN A 52 -17.79 -11.01 1.27
N SER A 53 -16.53 -11.13 0.84
CA SER A 53 -15.40 -10.89 1.73
C SER A 53 -15.27 -9.42 2.11
N VAL A 54 -15.47 -8.50 1.17
CA VAL A 54 -15.44 -7.05 1.46
C VAL A 54 -16.54 -6.67 2.45
N LEU A 55 -17.79 -7.11 2.21
CA LEU A 55 -18.91 -6.84 3.11
C LEU A 55 -18.64 -7.39 4.52
N ALA A 56 -18.19 -8.64 4.61
CA ALA A 56 -17.88 -9.27 5.89
C ALA A 56 -16.75 -8.55 6.63
N VAL A 57 -15.71 -8.06 5.95
CA VAL A 57 -14.64 -7.26 6.58
C VAL A 57 -15.22 -5.97 7.15
N LEU A 58 -16.05 -5.26 6.39
CA LEU A 58 -16.66 -4.00 6.84
C LEU A 58 -17.57 -4.21 8.05
N GLU A 59 -18.32 -5.30 8.08
CA GLU A 59 -19.17 -5.68 9.22
C GLU A 59 -18.34 -6.07 10.46
N GLN A 60 -17.33 -6.91 10.29
CA GLN A 60 -16.44 -7.36 11.38
C GLN A 60 -15.63 -6.20 11.98
N GLN A 61 -15.29 -5.21 11.17
CA GLN A 61 -14.46 -4.07 11.54
C GLN A 61 -15.27 -2.79 11.84
N ALA A 62 -16.55 -2.92 12.21
CA ALA A 62 -17.44 -1.78 12.45
C ALA A 62 -16.89 -0.77 13.47
N GLU A 63 -16.23 -1.23 14.54
CA GLU A 63 -15.59 -0.32 15.51
C GLU A 63 -14.35 0.36 14.94
N ALA A 64 -13.52 -0.36 14.18
CA ALA A 64 -12.37 0.25 13.50
C ALA A 64 -12.84 1.32 12.50
N ILE A 65 -13.96 1.10 11.80
CA ILE A 65 -14.57 2.09 10.90
C ILE A 65 -15.01 3.35 11.65
N LYS A 66 -15.53 3.24 12.88
CA LYS A 66 -15.85 4.43 13.69
C LYS A 66 -14.59 5.24 14.02
N GLU A 67 -13.47 4.57 14.27
CA GLU A 67 -12.20 5.26 14.49
C GLU A 67 -11.69 5.90 13.21
N VAL A 68 -11.78 5.22 12.06
CA VAL A 68 -11.46 5.82 10.74
C VAL A 68 -12.26 7.09 10.50
N LYS A 69 -13.56 7.14 10.85
CA LYS A 69 -14.37 8.36 10.68
C LYS A 69 -13.92 9.56 11.53
N LYS A 70 -13.34 9.31 12.70
CA LYS A 70 -12.88 10.38 13.61
C LYS A 70 -11.52 10.93 13.20
N GLN A 71 -10.88 10.26 12.27
CA GLN A 71 -9.52 10.48 11.87
C GLN A 71 -9.50 11.39 10.63
N ASN A 72 -8.60 12.38 10.61
CA ASN A 72 -8.38 13.24 9.44
C ASN A 72 -7.55 12.54 8.35
N TYR A 73 -7.40 11.21 8.39
CA TYR A 73 -6.42 10.53 7.56
C TYR A 73 -6.98 10.16 6.19
N PRO A 74 -6.15 10.17 5.15
CA PRO A 74 -6.59 9.89 3.80
C PRO A 74 -7.08 8.46 3.65
N LYS A 75 -6.46 7.45 4.30
CA LYS A 75 -6.82 6.01 4.12
C LYS A 75 -6.49 5.13 5.33
N ALA A 76 -7.19 3.99 5.44
CA ALA A 76 -7.01 2.96 6.45
C ALA A 76 -7.11 1.55 5.86
N SER A 77 -6.32 0.62 6.40
CA SER A 77 -6.34 -0.79 6.04
C SER A 77 -7.15 -1.60 7.05
N LEU A 78 -8.22 -2.23 6.59
CA LEU A 78 -9.03 -3.17 7.35
C LEU A 78 -8.72 -4.60 6.92
N PHE A 79 -8.66 -5.54 7.87
CA PHE A 79 -8.35 -6.93 7.58
C PHE A 79 -9.46 -7.85 8.07
N GLY A 80 -9.77 -8.89 7.28
CA GLY A 80 -10.72 -9.93 7.65
C GLY A 80 -10.20 -11.30 7.25
N LYS A 81 -10.32 -12.27 8.17
CA LYS A 81 -9.85 -13.64 8.00
C LYS A 81 -11.04 -14.59 7.89
N PHE A 82 -10.98 -15.48 6.90
CA PHE A 82 -12.06 -16.36 6.51
C PHE A 82 -11.72 -17.83 6.78
N PRO A 83 -12.70 -18.71 7.05
CA PRO A 83 -12.44 -20.13 7.26
C PRO A 83 -12.06 -20.87 5.97
N LYS A 84 -12.59 -20.41 4.83
CA LYS A 84 -12.32 -20.95 3.48
C LYS A 84 -11.27 -20.12 2.74
N THR A 85 -10.64 -20.72 1.73
CA THR A 85 -9.84 -20.00 0.73
C THR A 85 -10.75 -19.01 -0.01
N ILE A 86 -10.25 -17.80 -0.23
CA ILE A 86 -10.97 -16.70 -0.89
C ILE A 86 -10.25 -16.20 -2.14
N GLY A 87 -8.98 -16.57 -2.30
CA GLY A 87 -8.13 -16.08 -3.36
C GLY A 87 -6.75 -16.73 -3.32
N LYS A 88 -5.90 -16.27 -4.23
CA LYS A 88 -4.53 -16.77 -4.37
C LYS A 88 -3.56 -15.62 -4.55
N ILE A 89 -2.31 -15.86 -4.18
CA ILE A 89 -1.18 -14.96 -4.39
C ILE A 89 -0.12 -15.70 -5.17
N ALA A 90 0.34 -15.10 -6.25
CA ALA A 90 1.50 -15.56 -7.01
C ALA A 90 2.70 -14.65 -6.69
N TRP A 91 3.83 -15.24 -6.30
CA TRP A 91 5.04 -14.51 -5.93
C TRP A 91 6.02 -14.39 -7.11
N SER A 92 6.67 -13.22 -7.27
CA SER A 92 7.70 -12.96 -8.29
C SER A 92 9.04 -13.57 -7.87
N HIS A 93 9.11 -14.89 -7.76
CA HIS A 93 10.37 -15.60 -7.56
C HIS A 93 10.78 -16.32 -8.85
N GLN A 94 12.06 -16.71 -8.95
CA GLN A 94 12.58 -17.49 -10.09
C GLN A 94 11.80 -18.80 -10.33
N LYS A 95 11.02 -19.25 -9.35
CA LYS A 95 9.91 -20.20 -9.51
C LYS A 95 8.62 -19.53 -8.99
N PRO A 96 7.55 -19.45 -9.79
CA PRO A 96 6.26 -18.96 -9.32
C PRO A 96 5.74 -19.88 -8.22
N GLU A 97 5.67 -19.38 -7.00
CA GLU A 97 4.96 -20.04 -5.89
C GLU A 97 3.55 -19.46 -5.82
N ILE A 98 2.56 -20.34 -5.73
CA ILE A 98 1.17 -19.95 -5.52
C ILE A 98 0.75 -20.32 -4.11
N GLU A 99 0.30 -19.31 -3.39
CA GLU A 99 -0.26 -19.44 -2.06
C GLU A 99 -1.78 -19.29 -2.14
N GLU A 100 -2.51 -20.24 -1.57
CA GLU A 100 -3.93 -20.08 -1.30
C GLU A 100 -4.11 -19.27 -0.02
N VAL A 101 -4.93 -18.23 -0.08
CA VAL A 101 -5.07 -17.27 1.03
C VAL A 101 -6.50 -17.16 1.52
N LYS A 102 -6.61 -16.83 2.80
CA LYS A 102 -7.86 -16.75 3.56
C LYS A 102 -8.13 -15.37 4.13
N THR A 103 -7.28 -14.38 3.84
CA THR A 103 -7.36 -13.05 4.45
C THR A 103 -7.47 -11.99 3.36
N VAL A 104 -8.37 -11.03 3.58
CA VAL A 104 -8.55 -9.85 2.73
C VAL A 104 -8.00 -8.63 3.44
N LYS A 105 -7.33 -7.78 2.68
CA LYS A 105 -7.12 -6.37 3.02
C LYS A 105 -8.13 -5.52 2.26
N VAL A 106 -8.84 -4.65 2.97
CA VAL A 106 -9.76 -3.65 2.41
C VAL A 106 -9.22 -2.26 2.73
N LEU A 107 -9.10 -1.41 1.71
CA LEU A 107 -8.68 -0.02 1.83
C LEU A 107 -9.89 0.92 1.81
N VAL A 108 -10.00 1.74 2.84
CA VAL A 108 -11.09 2.71 3.03
C VAL A 108 -10.56 4.08 3.41
N SER A 109 -11.31 5.15 3.15
CA SER A 109 -11.07 6.49 3.68
C SER A 109 -12.31 7.04 4.38
N PRO A 110 -12.19 8.07 5.23
CA PRO A 110 -13.33 8.86 5.67
C PRO A 110 -14.04 9.51 4.48
N SER A 111 -15.37 9.46 4.45
CA SER A 111 -16.14 10.13 3.40
C SER A 111 -17.57 10.48 3.82
N ASP A 112 -17.84 11.78 3.91
CA ASP A 112 -19.18 12.33 4.18
C ASP A 112 -20.16 12.12 3.02
N LYS A 113 -19.66 11.69 1.85
CA LYS A 113 -20.48 11.43 0.66
C LYS A 113 -21.14 10.05 0.66
N THR A 114 -20.82 9.20 1.63
CA THR A 114 -21.32 7.83 1.71
C THR A 114 -22.17 7.63 2.98
N PRO A 115 -23.22 6.82 2.96
CA PRO A 115 -24.01 6.51 4.16
C PRO A 115 -23.20 5.85 5.28
N LEU A 116 -22.16 5.12 4.89
CA LEU A 116 -21.25 4.45 5.82
C LEU A 116 -20.21 5.41 6.40
N GLY A 117 -20.13 6.68 5.96
CA GLY A 117 -19.10 7.63 6.40
C GLY A 117 -17.70 7.26 5.93
N ILE A 118 -17.57 6.33 4.98
CA ILE A 118 -16.30 5.85 4.43
C ILE A 118 -16.40 5.60 2.92
N ALA A 119 -15.37 5.97 2.16
CA ALA A 119 -15.23 5.57 0.76
C ALA A 119 -14.37 4.30 0.66
N PHE A 120 -14.78 3.39 -0.22
CA PHE A 120 -14.04 2.17 -0.56
C PHE A 120 -13.12 2.45 -1.75
N TYR A 121 -11.85 2.02 -1.68
CA TYR A 121 -10.89 2.17 -2.77
C TYR A 121 -10.62 0.84 -3.46
N ASN A 122 -10.12 -0.11 -2.68
CA ASN A 122 -9.64 -1.38 -3.20
C ASN A 122 -9.74 -2.47 -2.14
N ALA A 123 -9.80 -3.73 -2.56
CA ALA A 123 -9.60 -4.87 -1.70
C ALA A 123 -8.87 -5.98 -2.47
N HIS A 124 -8.00 -6.69 -1.77
CA HIS A 124 -7.25 -7.80 -2.35
C HIS A 124 -6.93 -8.87 -1.31
N PRO A 125 -6.75 -10.12 -1.75
CA PRO A 125 -6.27 -11.18 -0.88
C PRO A 125 -4.82 -10.92 -0.45
N VAL A 126 -4.49 -11.23 0.79
CA VAL A 126 -3.18 -11.04 1.40
C VAL A 126 -2.72 -12.30 2.14
N SER A 127 -1.41 -12.52 2.20
CA SER A 127 -0.82 -13.68 2.87
C SER A 127 -0.84 -13.50 4.38
N ASP A 128 -1.42 -14.48 5.08
CA ASP A 128 -1.36 -14.55 6.54
C ASP A 128 0.08 -14.59 7.05
N LYS A 129 0.97 -15.32 6.34
CA LYS A 129 2.37 -15.47 6.73
C LYS A 129 3.09 -14.13 6.73
N VAL A 130 2.87 -13.31 5.70
CA VAL A 130 3.47 -11.98 5.57
C VAL A 130 2.91 -11.04 6.65
N LEU A 131 1.59 -11.07 6.88
CA LEU A 131 0.99 -10.25 7.93
C LEU A 131 1.52 -10.61 9.33
N GLU A 132 1.66 -11.91 9.63
CA GLU A 132 2.17 -12.38 10.92
C GLU A 132 3.67 -12.09 11.09
N GLN A 133 4.47 -12.25 10.04
CA GLN A 133 5.90 -11.95 10.03
C GLN A 133 6.17 -10.46 10.21
N ASP A 134 5.36 -9.60 9.58
CA ASP A 134 5.57 -8.15 9.58
C ASP A 134 4.88 -7.44 10.76
N ALA A 135 3.91 -8.09 11.42
CA ALA A 135 3.18 -7.50 12.54
C ALA A 135 4.07 -6.94 13.67
N PRO A 136 5.12 -7.65 14.14
CA PRO A 136 6.03 -7.11 15.16
C PRO A 136 6.74 -5.84 14.70
N LEU A 137 7.10 -5.74 13.41
CA LEU A 137 7.77 -4.58 12.85
C LEU A 137 6.83 -3.37 12.79
N ARG A 138 5.58 -3.59 12.35
CA ARG A 138 4.55 -2.54 12.30
C ARG A 138 4.18 -2.03 13.70
N GLN A 139 4.20 -2.91 14.69
CA GLN A 139 4.03 -2.52 16.10
C GLN A 139 5.23 -1.75 16.65
N LYS A 140 6.45 -2.08 16.19
CA LYS A 140 7.68 -1.38 16.59
C LYS A 140 7.79 0.02 15.98
N TYR A 141 7.32 0.20 14.74
CA TYR A 141 7.38 1.47 14.01
C TYR A 141 5.98 1.90 13.53
N PRO A 142 5.04 2.19 14.46
CA PRO A 142 3.64 2.40 14.12
C PRO A 142 3.44 3.65 13.26
N THR A 143 4.21 4.71 13.51
CA THR A 143 4.09 5.98 12.78
C THR A 143 4.64 5.85 11.37
N LEU A 144 5.79 5.19 11.22
CA LEU A 144 6.35 4.93 9.90
C LEU A 144 5.48 3.97 9.09
N SER A 145 4.97 2.88 9.71
CA SER A 145 4.03 1.97 9.05
C SER A 145 2.78 2.69 8.54
N ARG A 146 2.27 3.64 9.33
CA ARG A 146 1.14 4.47 8.94
C ARG A 146 1.47 5.37 7.74
N LEU A 147 2.56 6.13 7.78
CA LEU A 147 3.00 6.94 6.63
C LEU A 147 3.12 6.06 5.36
N MET A 148 3.75 4.89 5.51
CA MET A 148 3.98 3.94 4.43
C MET A 148 2.70 3.37 3.83
N SER A 149 1.69 3.07 4.65
CA SER A 149 0.47 2.35 4.22
C SER A 149 -0.74 3.24 3.93
N ALA A 150 -0.81 4.44 4.53
CA ALA A 150 -1.94 5.35 4.37
C ALA A 150 -1.67 6.52 3.41
N TYR A 151 -0.41 6.96 3.32
CA TYR A 151 -0.02 8.15 2.53
C TYR A 151 0.69 7.77 1.24
N TYR A 152 1.66 6.84 1.29
CA TYR A 152 2.37 6.36 0.10
C TYR A 152 1.77 5.07 -0.49
N ASP A 153 0.46 5.06 -0.71
CA ASP A 153 -0.25 3.85 -1.13
C ASP A 153 -0.20 3.60 -2.66
N GLU A 154 -0.89 2.56 -3.13
CA GLU A 154 -0.89 2.19 -4.56
C GLU A 154 -1.49 3.30 -5.45
N ASP A 155 -2.41 4.12 -4.93
CA ASP A 155 -3.03 5.20 -5.72
C ASP A 155 -2.05 6.35 -5.95
N PHE A 156 -1.18 6.67 -4.99
CA PHE A 156 -0.12 7.66 -5.15
C PHE A 156 0.78 7.37 -6.38
N PHE A 157 0.93 6.09 -6.76
CA PHE A 157 1.72 5.69 -7.92
C PHE A 157 0.93 5.53 -9.23
N ASN A 158 -0.39 5.49 -9.15
CA ASN A 158 -1.27 5.28 -10.30
C ASN A 158 -2.00 6.56 -10.73
N ASP A 159 -1.85 7.65 -9.95
CA ASP A 159 -2.40 8.94 -10.33
C ASP A 159 -1.49 9.62 -11.37
N ASP A 160 -1.95 9.63 -12.62
CA ASP A 160 -1.29 10.24 -13.77
C ASP A 160 -1.26 11.79 -13.70
N SER A 161 -1.72 12.39 -12.60
CA SER A 161 -1.64 13.83 -12.38
C SER A 161 -0.20 14.24 -12.00
N GLU A 162 0.34 15.25 -12.70
CA GLU A 162 1.73 15.71 -12.54
C GLU A 162 2.06 16.22 -11.11
N ASP A 163 1.05 16.52 -10.28
CA ASP A 163 1.22 17.05 -8.93
C ASP A 163 1.06 16.01 -7.81
N SER A 164 0.29 14.94 -8.02
CA SER A 164 -0.06 13.98 -6.95
C SER A 164 0.89 12.79 -6.83
N SER A 165 1.86 12.66 -7.72
CA SER A 165 2.88 11.60 -7.71
C SER A 165 4.26 12.10 -7.25
N ASN A 166 4.34 13.28 -6.61
CA ASN A 166 5.56 13.77 -5.97
C ASN A 166 5.69 13.23 -4.53
N PRO A 167 6.70 12.40 -4.23
CA PRO A 167 6.84 11.84 -2.88
C PRO A 167 7.00 12.90 -1.77
N LEU A 168 7.47 14.11 -2.14
CA LEU A 168 7.61 15.23 -1.20
C LEU A 168 6.29 15.85 -0.77
N SER A 169 5.29 15.92 -1.65
CA SER A 169 4.00 16.51 -1.29
C SER A 169 3.29 15.64 -0.27
N VAL A 170 3.41 14.32 -0.40
CA VAL A 170 2.87 13.33 0.56
C VAL A 170 3.46 13.49 1.96
N MET A 171 4.78 13.66 2.05
CA MET A 171 5.43 13.89 3.34
C MET A 171 5.02 15.24 3.93
N ALA A 172 4.92 16.29 3.12
CA ALA A 172 4.46 17.61 3.58
C ALA A 172 3.01 17.57 4.08
N GLU A 173 2.13 16.86 3.35
CA GLU A 173 0.74 16.60 3.75
C GLU A 173 0.68 15.86 5.09
N PHE A 174 1.45 14.78 5.26
CA PHE A 174 1.55 14.08 6.53
C PHE A 174 1.96 15.01 7.68
N CYS A 175 3.02 15.80 7.50
CA CYS A 175 3.49 16.71 8.53
C CYS A 175 2.47 17.81 8.87
N PHE A 176 1.70 18.28 7.89
CA PHE A 176 0.68 19.31 8.08
C PHE A 176 -0.59 18.77 8.78
N GLU A 177 -0.99 17.54 8.46
CA GLU A 177 -2.20 16.92 9.02
C GLU A 177 -1.99 16.33 10.42
N GLU A 178 -0.77 15.91 10.73
CA GLU A 178 -0.44 15.23 11.98
C GLU A 178 -0.02 16.17 13.10
N LYS A 179 -0.17 15.69 14.34
CA LYS A 179 0.36 16.41 15.50
C LYS A 179 1.88 16.42 15.47
N ALA A 180 2.49 17.50 15.95
CA ALA A 180 3.94 17.62 16.08
C ALA A 180 4.58 16.44 16.84
N GLU A 181 3.91 15.90 17.87
CA GLU A 181 4.35 14.70 18.60
C GLU A 181 4.42 13.44 17.72
N THR A 182 3.48 13.29 16.79
CA THR A 182 3.46 12.21 15.80
C THR A 182 4.62 12.37 14.82
N VAL A 183 4.84 13.59 14.32
CA VAL A 183 5.95 13.88 13.39
C VAL A 183 7.31 13.65 14.07
N GLN A 184 7.46 14.05 15.34
CA GLN A 184 8.65 13.76 16.13
C GLN A 184 8.86 12.24 16.36
N SER A 185 7.78 11.50 16.59
CA SER A 185 7.82 10.03 16.70
C SER A 185 8.28 9.38 15.39
N LEU A 186 7.79 9.85 14.24
CA LEU A 186 8.25 9.39 12.92
C LEU A 186 9.75 9.63 12.71
N LEU A 187 10.24 10.83 13.06
CA LEU A 187 11.66 11.15 12.97
C LEU A 187 12.51 10.22 13.85
N ASN A 188 12.03 9.92 15.06
CA ASN A 188 12.71 8.99 15.97
C ASN A 188 12.74 7.57 15.42
N ASP A 189 11.65 7.08 14.82
CA ASP A 189 11.55 5.76 14.18
C ASP A 189 12.61 5.62 13.08
N ILE A 190 12.67 6.58 12.15
CA ILE A 190 13.61 6.58 11.03
C ILE A 190 15.05 6.70 11.55
N THR A 191 15.30 7.59 12.49
CA THR A 191 16.64 7.79 13.08
C THR A 191 17.13 6.54 13.81
N HIS A 192 16.25 5.85 14.54
CA HIS A 192 16.58 4.61 15.24
C HIS A 192 16.94 3.50 14.25
N TYR A 193 16.18 3.36 13.16
CA TYR A 193 16.47 2.38 12.11
C TYR A 193 17.80 2.69 11.41
N LEU A 194 18.04 3.94 10.98
CA LEU A 194 19.28 4.31 10.30
C LEU A 194 20.54 4.11 11.18
N LYS A 195 20.41 4.25 12.51
CA LYS A 195 21.50 3.96 13.46
C LYS A 195 21.94 2.49 13.48
N THR A 196 21.16 1.56 12.93
CA THR A 196 21.60 0.16 12.78
C THR A 196 22.53 -0.04 11.58
N ASN A 197 22.86 1.03 10.85
CA ASN A 197 23.67 1.02 9.62
C ASN A 197 23.16 -0.01 8.59
N PRO A 198 21.85 0.03 8.21
CA PRO A 198 21.29 -0.92 7.28
C PRO A 198 21.87 -0.74 5.87
N THR A 199 21.96 -1.83 5.13
CA THR A 199 22.21 -1.81 3.69
C THR A 199 20.95 -1.38 2.93
N SER A 200 21.13 -0.95 1.67
CA SER A 200 20.01 -0.60 0.78
C SER A 200 18.99 -1.74 0.62
N LYS A 201 19.44 -2.99 0.57
CA LYS A 201 18.56 -4.17 0.48
C LYS A 201 17.75 -4.40 1.76
N GLU A 202 18.37 -4.18 2.91
CA GLU A 202 17.67 -4.25 4.20
C GLU A 202 16.64 -3.14 4.33
N ALA A 203 16.96 -1.91 3.89
CA ALA A 203 16.01 -0.80 3.81
C ALA A 203 14.81 -1.09 2.89
N GLU A 204 15.03 -1.68 1.72
CA GLU A 204 13.95 -2.09 0.81
C GLU A 204 13.04 -3.16 1.47
N SER A 205 13.64 -4.16 2.12
CA SER A 205 12.89 -5.19 2.84
C SER A 205 12.11 -4.61 4.02
N PHE A 206 12.71 -3.66 4.73
CA PHE A 206 12.11 -2.94 5.86
C PHE A 206 10.89 -2.11 5.42
N LEU A 207 11.03 -1.29 4.36
CA LEU A 207 9.91 -0.49 3.82
C LEU A 207 8.78 -1.39 3.30
N THR A 208 9.12 -2.48 2.61
CA THR A 208 8.16 -3.47 2.11
C THR A 208 7.34 -4.07 3.26
N ALA A 209 8.01 -4.50 4.35
CA ALA A 209 7.34 -5.05 5.52
C ALA A 209 6.43 -4.04 6.24
N LEU A 210 6.76 -2.74 6.18
CA LEU A 210 5.93 -1.65 6.68
C LEU A 210 4.73 -1.32 5.78
N GLY A 211 4.60 -2.01 4.64
CA GLY A 211 3.48 -1.89 3.71
C GLY A 211 3.74 -0.97 2.53
N ASN A 212 5.01 -0.66 2.24
CA ASN A 212 5.37 0.22 1.14
C ASN A 212 6.47 -0.35 0.25
N GLU A 213 6.10 -0.71 -0.98
CA GLU A 213 7.07 -1.14 -1.99
C GLU A 213 7.51 -0.01 -2.91
N PHE A 214 6.85 1.15 -2.85
CA PHE A 214 6.79 2.06 -3.99
C PHE A 214 7.41 3.44 -3.74
N ALA A 215 7.44 3.96 -2.51
CA ALA A 215 7.71 5.37 -2.13
C ALA A 215 8.93 6.01 -2.82
N TYR A 216 9.98 5.23 -3.10
CA TYR A 216 11.24 5.68 -3.70
C TYR A 216 11.43 5.29 -5.18
N GLN A 217 10.47 4.56 -5.78
CA GLN A 217 10.61 4.01 -7.13
C GLN A 217 10.60 5.08 -8.23
N GLY A 218 9.94 6.23 -7.99
CA GLY A 218 9.88 7.34 -8.94
C GLY A 218 11.11 8.25 -8.91
N SER A 219 11.93 8.18 -7.86
CA SER A 219 12.93 9.20 -7.54
C SER A 219 14.38 8.84 -7.93
N GLN A 220 14.61 7.74 -8.65
CA GLN A 220 15.96 7.23 -9.04
C GLN A 220 16.96 7.06 -7.89
N ILE A 221 16.50 7.04 -6.64
CA ILE A 221 17.31 6.83 -5.45
C ILE A 221 16.95 5.50 -4.78
N SER A 222 17.88 4.98 -4.00
CA SER A 222 17.70 3.74 -3.27
C SER A 222 16.78 3.88 -2.06
N ALA A 223 16.29 2.75 -1.53
CA ALA A 223 15.46 2.72 -0.32
C ALA A 223 16.16 3.35 0.90
N LEU A 224 17.49 3.18 1.00
CA LEU A 224 18.29 3.78 2.08
C LEU A 224 18.39 5.30 1.91
N GLU A 225 18.74 5.77 0.71
CA GLU A 225 18.80 7.20 0.39
C GLU A 225 17.43 7.88 0.61
N TRP A 226 16.33 7.16 0.32
CA TRP A 226 14.98 7.64 0.60
C TRP A 226 14.70 7.83 2.09
N LEU A 227 15.09 6.87 2.93
CA LEU A 227 14.95 6.99 4.38
C LEU A 227 15.82 8.11 4.96
N GLU A 228 17.04 8.26 4.46
CA GLU A 228 17.92 9.37 4.85
C GLU A 228 17.34 10.72 4.43
N TYR A 229 16.77 10.78 3.23
CA TYR A 229 16.10 11.96 2.72
C TYR A 229 14.90 12.36 3.58
N LEU A 230 14.02 11.40 3.91
CA LEU A 230 12.90 11.63 4.84
C LEU A 230 13.39 12.11 6.21
N ARG A 231 14.46 11.53 6.76
CA ARG A 231 15.03 11.98 8.04
C ARG A 231 15.41 13.45 7.98
N VAL A 232 16.17 13.86 6.96
CA VAL A 232 16.64 15.25 6.82
C VAL A 232 15.45 16.21 6.69
N ARG A 233 14.43 15.86 5.91
CA ARG A 233 13.24 16.70 5.74
C ARG A 233 12.39 16.82 7.00
N LEU A 234 12.30 15.74 7.79
CA LEU A 234 11.62 15.77 9.08
C LEU A 234 12.40 16.56 10.13
N GLU A 235 13.74 16.47 10.14
CA GLU A 235 14.60 17.31 11.01
C GLU A 235 14.39 18.79 10.71
N ASP A 236 14.36 19.15 9.43
CA ASP A 236 14.09 20.50 8.94
C ASP A 236 12.71 21.01 9.39
N TRP A 237 11.65 20.20 9.19
CA TRP A 237 10.29 20.55 9.61
C TRP A 237 10.15 20.70 11.13
N VAL A 238 10.71 19.76 11.90
CA VAL A 238 10.67 19.80 13.37
C VAL A 238 11.43 21.02 13.92
N PHE A 239 12.52 21.40 13.27
CA PHE A 239 13.35 22.51 13.72
C PHE A 239 12.76 23.89 13.34
N HIS A 240 12.15 24.01 12.16
CA HIS A 240 11.65 25.28 11.62
C HIS A 240 10.15 25.53 11.81
N GLY A 241 9.33 24.51 12.09
CA GLY A 241 7.87 24.64 12.19
C GLY A 241 7.20 24.96 10.84
N ASP A 242 5.89 25.25 10.87
CA ASP A 242 4.93 25.36 9.73
C ASP A 242 5.26 26.35 8.59
N GLU A 243 6.48 26.87 8.44
CA GLU A 243 6.86 27.64 7.25
C GLU A 243 7.31 26.70 6.13
N PRO A 244 6.48 26.43 5.10
CA PRO A 244 6.92 25.64 3.96
C PRO A 244 8.08 26.37 3.27
N ILE A 245 9.26 25.76 3.25
CA ILE A 245 10.36 26.22 2.40
C ILE A 245 9.85 26.12 0.96
N SER A 246 9.74 27.27 0.26
CA SER A 246 9.32 27.28 -1.14
C SER A 246 10.28 26.39 -1.93
N LEU A 247 9.71 25.44 -2.67
CA LEU A 247 10.46 24.48 -3.50
C LEU A 247 11.15 25.13 -4.70
N GLU A 248 11.21 26.47 -4.76
CA GLU A 248 11.78 27.20 -5.90
C GLU A 248 13.32 27.16 -5.99
N ASN A 249 14.01 26.60 -5.00
CA ASN A 249 15.47 26.71 -4.89
C ASN A 249 16.31 25.48 -5.27
N ASN A 250 15.73 24.44 -5.88
CA ASN A 250 16.54 23.33 -6.43
C ASN A 250 16.26 23.12 -7.92
N LYS A 251 16.93 23.92 -8.75
CA LYS A 251 17.22 23.62 -10.17
C LYS A 251 18.62 23.06 -10.31
#